data_AF-A0A9W9YI22-F1
#
_entry.id   AF-A0A9W9YI22-F1
#
_cell.length_a   1.000
_cell.length_b   1.000
_cell.length_c   1.000
_cell.angle_alpha   90.00
_cell.angle_beta   90.00
_cell.angle_gamma   90.00
#
_symmetry.space_group_name_H-M   'P 1'
#
loop_
_entity.id
_entity.type
_entity.pdbx_description
1 polymer ?
#
loop_
_entity_poly.entity_id
_entity_poly.type
_entity_poly.pdbx_seq_one_letter_code
_entity_poly.pdbx_strand_id
1 'polypeptide(L)'
;MRNNSSFYKPKKAVIIAKYQGPDIAHEQVLKNNVKCASIVENRDGKLARFEAQVNLNVGPIFGKVLWHQISNSAYFCVHFTTWLFYQWRRIEERKDGLSCSFHHVIDLGKACSLHIQAGKQMQNNNSAVCKIHARINIKPLTCLCMEPDLRWCKRLLVDLVEYMQLQDVMAWLSTLGGAYSAMGDHLYSYSEKAGQISQHQFIVATRLGNPVLAAQCKVFAALSLMQQGKLKLASRIIREQYFLAVSNGFGKDEKLISSCKATWYRIQYLKKQQKINKQAHGIT
;
A
#
# COMPACT_ATOMS: atom_id res chain seq x y z
N MET A 1 -53.58 31.42 -14.59
CA MET A 1 -52.51 30.58 -15.17
C MET A 1 -51.95 29.68 -14.09
N ARG A 2 -52.41 28.42 -14.00
CA ARG A 2 -51.92 27.44 -13.03
C ARG A 2 -50.90 26.52 -13.70
N ASN A 3 -49.73 26.41 -13.07
CA ASN A 3 -48.64 25.50 -13.40
C ASN A 3 -49.11 24.05 -13.52
N ASN A 4 -49.06 23.47 -14.72
CA ASN A 4 -49.02 22.03 -14.91
C ASN A 4 -47.56 21.57 -14.96
N SER A 5 -46.89 21.57 -13.81
CA SER A 5 -45.69 20.77 -13.65
C SER A 5 -46.12 19.31 -13.50
N SER A 6 -46.18 18.58 -14.61
CA SER A 6 -46.29 17.12 -14.59
C SER A 6 -45.06 16.57 -13.88
N PHE A 7 -45.18 16.32 -12.58
CA PHE A 7 -44.15 15.63 -11.81
C PHE A 7 -43.94 14.24 -12.42
N TYR A 8 -42.89 14.10 -13.23
CA TYR A 8 -42.35 12.81 -13.63
C TYR A 8 -42.04 12.04 -12.35
N LYS A 9 -42.84 11.01 -12.04
CA LYS A 9 -42.51 10.08 -10.95
C LYS A 9 -41.44 9.12 -11.49
N PRO A 10 -40.19 9.16 -11.00
CA PRO A 10 -39.16 8.22 -11.44
C PRO A 10 -39.62 6.80 -11.08
N LYS A 11 -39.67 5.92 -12.08
CA LYS A 11 -39.90 4.50 -11.84
C LYS A 11 -38.57 3.88 -11.42
N LYS A 12 -38.56 3.24 -10.25
CA LYS A 12 -37.41 2.47 -9.77
C LYS A 12 -37.40 1.11 -10.46
N ALA A 13 -36.28 0.78 -11.10
CA ALA A 13 -36.01 -0.53 -11.67
C ALA A 13 -35.09 -1.30 -10.73
N VAL A 14 -35.38 -2.59 -10.55
CA VAL A 14 -34.49 -3.49 -9.79
C VAL A 14 -33.68 -4.29 -10.81
N ILE A 15 -32.36 -4.17 -10.73
CA ILE A 15 -31.42 -4.92 -11.55
C ILE A 15 -30.88 -6.05 -10.70
N ILE A 16 -31.07 -7.29 -11.14
CA ILE A 16 -30.56 -8.49 -10.50
C ILE A 16 -29.45 -9.04 -11.35
N ALA A 17 -28.22 -9.00 -10.83
CA ALA A 17 -27.06 -9.63 -11.46
C ALA A 17 -26.77 -11.00 -10.84
N LYS A 18 -26.48 -11.98 -11.70
CA LYS A 18 -25.93 -13.27 -11.30
C LYS A 18 -24.55 -13.44 -11.91
N TYR A 19 -23.53 -13.52 -11.05
CA TYR A 19 -22.14 -13.74 -11.42
C TYR A 19 -21.80 -15.22 -11.36
N GLN A 20 -21.26 -15.74 -12.46
CA GLN A 20 -20.75 -17.10 -12.55
C GLN A 20 -19.23 -17.05 -12.60
N GLY A 21 -18.60 -17.72 -11.64
CA GLY A 21 -17.15 -17.75 -11.50
C GLY A 21 -16.48 -18.62 -12.55
N PRO A 22 -15.16 -18.46 -12.71
CA PRO A 22 -14.37 -19.30 -13.59
C PRO A 22 -14.17 -20.69 -12.96
N ASP A 23 -14.58 -21.74 -13.67
CA ASP A 23 -14.25 -23.13 -13.34
C ASP A 23 -12.74 -23.34 -13.56
N ILE A 24 -11.94 -23.11 -12.51
CA ILE A 24 -10.52 -23.46 -12.51
C ILE A 24 -10.46 -24.97 -12.25
N ALA A 25 -9.99 -25.73 -13.23
CA ALA A 25 -9.93 -27.18 -13.20
C ALA A 25 -9.25 -27.73 -11.93
N HIS A 26 -9.84 -28.83 -11.43
CA HIS A 26 -9.48 -29.61 -10.23
C HIS A 26 -9.76 -28.96 -8.87
N GLU A 27 -11.03 -28.88 -8.47
CA GLU A 27 -11.57 -29.73 -7.39
C GLU A 27 -13.09 -29.54 -7.25
N GLN A 28 -13.71 -30.54 -6.65
CA GLN A 28 -15.12 -30.89 -6.67
C GLN A 28 -16.12 -29.79 -6.27
N VAL A 29 -17.21 -29.73 -7.04
CA VAL A 29 -18.60 -29.58 -6.57
C VAL A 29 -18.89 -28.37 -5.67
N LEU A 30 -19.05 -27.19 -6.28
CA LEU A 30 -20.16 -26.27 -6.00
C LEU A 30 -20.12 -25.09 -6.98
N LYS A 31 -21.16 -24.93 -7.79
CA LYS A 31 -21.38 -23.75 -8.65
C LYS A 31 -21.59 -22.52 -7.76
N ASN A 32 -20.50 -21.86 -7.35
CA ASN A 32 -20.54 -20.62 -6.57
C ASN A 32 -21.09 -19.49 -7.45
N ASN A 33 -22.40 -19.30 -7.41
CA ASN A 33 -23.07 -18.18 -8.05
C ASN A 33 -23.28 -17.08 -7.03
N VAL A 34 -22.77 -15.88 -7.30
CA VAL A 34 -23.05 -14.70 -6.47
C VAL A 34 -24.23 -13.95 -7.08
N LYS A 35 -25.24 -13.63 -6.27
CA LYS A 35 -26.39 -12.81 -6.67
C LYS A 35 -26.26 -11.42 -6.05
N CYS A 36 -26.39 -10.39 -6.87
CA CYS A 36 -26.41 -8.99 -6.42
C CYS A 36 -27.64 -8.29 -6.97
N ALA A 37 -28.19 -7.33 -6.22
CA ALA A 37 -29.27 -6.47 -6.68
C ALA A 37 -28.87 -4.99 -6.53
N SER A 38 -29.19 -4.18 -7.54
CA SER A 38 -29.05 -2.73 -7.50
C SER A 38 -30.35 -2.07 -7.95
N ILE A 39 -30.69 -0.93 -7.35
CA ILE A 39 -31.86 -0.15 -7.74
C ILE A 39 -31.39 1.01 -8.59
N VAL A 40 -31.96 1.16 -9.79
CA VAL A 40 -31.63 2.26 -10.70
C VAL A 40 -32.89 3.02 -11.05
N GLU A 41 -32.78 4.34 -11.09
CA GLU A 41 -33.88 5.21 -11.48
C GLU A 41 -33.94 5.33 -13.01
N ASN A 42 -35.11 5.01 -13.57
CA ASN A 42 -35.34 5.16 -15.00
C ASN A 42 -36.06 6.49 -15.29
N ARG A 43 -35.52 7.26 -16.25
CA ARG A 43 -36.08 8.54 -16.71
C ARG A 43 -37.12 8.39 -17.83
N ASP A 44 -37.12 7.28 -18.58
CA ASP A 44 -37.82 7.20 -19.89
C ASP A 44 -39.02 6.25 -19.93
N GLY A 45 -39.57 5.87 -18.78
CA GLY A 45 -40.94 5.35 -18.65
C GLY A 45 -41.23 3.93 -19.19
N LYS A 46 -40.38 3.35 -20.04
CA LYS A 46 -40.50 1.97 -20.54
C LYS A 46 -39.37 1.12 -19.95
N LEU A 47 -39.70 0.21 -19.04
CA LEU A 47 -38.77 -0.84 -18.62
C LEU A 47 -39.52 -2.16 -18.66
N ALA A 48 -39.38 -2.86 -19.79
CA ALA A 48 -39.85 -4.22 -19.92
C ALA A 48 -38.90 -5.16 -19.15
N ARG A 49 -39.42 -6.33 -18.78
CA ARG A 49 -38.58 -7.39 -18.20
C ARG A 49 -37.60 -7.88 -19.27
N PHE A 50 -36.31 -7.76 -18.98
CA PHE A 50 -35.22 -8.05 -19.90
C PHE A 50 -34.13 -8.91 -19.25
N GLU A 51 -33.45 -9.70 -20.07
CA GLU A 51 -32.34 -10.57 -19.69
C GLU A 51 -31.12 -10.27 -20.56
N ALA A 52 -30.05 -9.72 -19.99
CA ALA A 52 -28.75 -9.57 -20.65
C ALA A 52 -27.82 -10.71 -20.27
N GLN A 53 -27.08 -11.23 -21.25
CA GLN A 53 -25.92 -12.07 -20.98
C GLN A 53 -24.64 -11.26 -21.23
N VAL A 54 -23.75 -11.26 -20.23
CA VAL A 54 -22.47 -10.58 -20.26
C VAL A 54 -21.38 -11.62 -20.10
N ASN A 55 -20.44 -11.71 -21.05
CA ASN A 55 -19.26 -12.57 -20.92
C ASN A 55 -18.02 -11.68 -20.74
N LEU A 56 -17.38 -11.76 -19.58
CA LEU A 56 -16.11 -11.10 -19.28
C LEU A 56 -14.97 -12.07 -19.54
N ASN A 57 -14.12 -11.76 -20.52
CA ASN A 57 -12.91 -12.50 -20.77
C ASN A 57 -11.75 -11.80 -20.08
N VAL A 58 -11.18 -12.43 -19.06
CA VAL A 58 -10.14 -11.83 -18.20
C VAL A 58 -8.87 -12.67 -18.19
N GLY A 59 -7.71 -12.03 -18.08
CA GLY A 59 -6.46 -12.73 -17.75
C GLY A 59 -6.53 -13.33 -16.33
N PRO A 60 -5.72 -14.34 -15.99
CA PRO A 60 -5.87 -15.11 -14.74
C PRO A 60 -5.57 -14.31 -13.48
N ILE A 61 -4.59 -13.40 -13.51
CA ILE A 61 -4.29 -12.53 -12.34
C ILE A 61 -5.47 -11.60 -12.09
N PHE A 62 -5.92 -10.88 -13.12
CA PHE A 62 -7.08 -9.99 -13.01
C PHE A 62 -8.36 -10.76 -12.67
N GLY A 63 -8.55 -11.96 -13.23
CA GLY A 63 -9.68 -12.83 -12.93
C GLY A 63 -9.75 -13.25 -11.47
N LYS A 64 -8.60 -13.59 -10.84
CA LYS A 64 -8.54 -13.87 -9.40
C LYS A 64 -8.92 -12.66 -8.57
N VAL A 65 -8.34 -11.49 -8.86
CA VAL A 65 -8.64 -10.24 -8.13
C VAL A 65 -10.12 -9.86 -8.31
N LEU A 66 -10.63 -9.90 -9.53
CA LEU A 66 -12.02 -9.59 -9.86
C LEU A 66 -12.98 -10.53 -9.14
N TRP A 67 -12.72 -11.84 -9.16
CA TRP A 67 -13.55 -12.82 -8.47
C TRP A 67 -13.52 -12.65 -6.94
N HIS A 68 -12.36 -12.34 -6.38
CA HIS A 68 -12.22 -12.01 -4.96
C HIS A 68 -13.07 -10.79 -4.59
N GLN A 69 -13.04 -9.72 -5.39
CA GLN A 69 -13.85 -8.52 -5.16
C GLN A 69 -15.35 -8.80 -5.28
N ILE A 70 -15.77 -9.63 -6.26
CA ILE A 70 -17.17 -10.03 -6.41
C ILE A 70 -17.64 -10.89 -5.24
N SER A 71 -16.78 -11.75 -4.70
CA SER A 71 -17.15 -12.67 -3.62
C SER A 71 -17.21 -11.96 -2.26
N ASN A 72 -16.33 -10.99 -2.03
CA ASN A 72 -16.10 -10.43 -0.69
C ASN A 72 -16.61 -8.98 -0.53
N SER A 73 -16.95 -8.27 -1.61
CA SER A 73 -17.39 -6.88 -1.54
C SER A 73 -18.77 -6.68 -2.16
N ALA A 74 -19.78 -6.53 -1.29
CA ALA A 74 -21.14 -6.17 -1.71
C ALA A 74 -21.18 -4.80 -2.42
N TYR A 75 -20.38 -3.84 -1.94
CA TYR A 75 -20.28 -2.51 -2.55
C TYR A 75 -19.72 -2.59 -3.98
N PHE A 76 -18.62 -3.33 -4.18
CA PHE A 76 -18.09 -3.58 -5.51
C PHE A 76 -19.15 -4.19 -6.42
N CYS A 77 -19.89 -5.20 -5.94
CA CYS A 77 -20.94 -5.85 -6.73
C CYS A 77 -22.07 -4.90 -7.15
N VAL A 78 -22.53 -4.01 -6.26
CA VAL A 78 -23.57 -3.02 -6.59
C VAL A 78 -23.09 -2.05 -7.65
N HIS A 79 -21.88 -1.50 -7.50
CA HIS A 79 -21.30 -0.59 -8.48
C HIS A 79 -21.02 -1.25 -9.81
N PHE A 80 -20.48 -2.47 -9.78
CA PHE A 80 -20.20 -3.25 -10.97
C PHE A 80 -21.49 -3.61 -11.72
N THR A 81 -22.55 -4.02 -11.01
CA THR A 81 -23.87 -4.30 -11.60
C THR A 81 -24.45 -3.04 -12.26
N THR A 82 -24.38 -1.91 -11.57
CA THR A 82 -24.89 -0.62 -12.07
C THR A 82 -24.11 -0.18 -13.30
N TRP A 83 -22.79 -0.34 -13.29
CA TRP A 83 -21.93 -0.04 -14.44
C TRP A 83 -22.25 -0.93 -15.65
N LEU A 84 -22.42 -2.25 -15.45
CA LEU A 84 -22.81 -3.18 -16.52
C LEU A 84 -24.15 -2.79 -17.15
N PHE A 85 -25.13 -2.41 -16.33
CA PHE A 85 -26.41 -1.91 -16.81
C PHE A 85 -26.26 -0.64 -17.64
N TYR A 86 -25.43 0.31 -17.19
CA TYR A 86 -25.18 1.54 -17.94
C TYR A 86 -24.49 1.28 -19.29
N GLN A 87 -23.52 0.36 -19.34
CA GLN A 87 -22.89 -0.03 -20.60
C GLN A 87 -23.90 -0.65 -21.56
N TRP A 88 -24.76 -1.54 -21.06
CA TRP A 88 -25.83 -2.12 -21.87
C TRP A 88 -26.81 -1.06 -22.38
N ARG A 89 -27.28 -0.17 -21.50
CA ARG A 89 -28.26 0.88 -21.86
C ARG A 89 -27.71 1.82 -22.94
N ARG A 90 -26.45 2.22 -22.83
CA ARG A 90 -25.78 3.02 -23.88
C ARG A 90 -25.73 2.33 -25.24
N ILE A 91 -25.69 1.00 -25.25
CA ILE A 91 -25.71 0.20 -26.49
C ILE A 91 -27.13 0.14 -27.06
N GLU A 92 -28.15 0.04 -26.21
CA GLU A 92 -29.56 0.00 -26.62
C GLU A 92 -30.03 1.35 -27.19
N GLU A 93 -29.68 2.47 -26.55
CA GLU A 93 -30.03 3.83 -27.03
C GLU A 93 -29.40 4.15 -28.40
N ARG A 94 -28.35 3.43 -28.82
CA ARG A 94 -27.75 3.57 -30.16
C ARG A 94 -28.50 2.81 -31.26
N LYS A 95 -29.56 2.06 -30.94
CA LYS A 95 -30.22 1.08 -31.83
C LYS A 95 -31.67 1.41 -32.17
N ASP A 96 -32.01 2.68 -32.40
CA ASP A 96 -33.28 3.03 -33.06
C ASP A 96 -33.39 2.31 -34.43
N GLY A 97 -34.00 1.10 -34.46
CA GLY A 97 -34.56 0.51 -35.68
C GLY A 97 -34.17 -0.91 -36.12
N LEU A 98 -33.28 -1.68 -35.47
CA LEU A 98 -32.98 -3.07 -35.94
C LEU A 98 -33.21 -4.18 -34.89
N SER A 99 -34.10 -5.11 -35.25
CA SER A 99 -34.46 -6.31 -34.50
C SER A 99 -33.36 -7.37 -34.45
N CYS A 100 -33.35 -8.11 -33.33
CA CYS A 100 -32.74 -9.42 -33.07
C CYS A 100 -31.21 -9.50 -32.92
N SER A 101 -30.80 -9.89 -31.71
CA SER A 101 -29.48 -10.30 -31.22
C SER A 101 -28.29 -9.44 -31.64
N PHE A 102 -27.72 -8.69 -30.70
CA PHE A 102 -26.45 -8.01 -30.88
C PHE A 102 -25.38 -8.55 -29.95
N HIS A 103 -24.15 -8.59 -30.44
CA HIS A 103 -22.96 -8.96 -29.71
C HIS A 103 -22.01 -7.75 -29.76
N HIS A 104 -21.91 -7.02 -28.65
CA HIS A 104 -21.03 -5.85 -28.54
C HIS A 104 -19.79 -6.21 -27.74
N VAL A 105 -18.61 -5.85 -28.26
CA VAL A 105 -17.32 -6.04 -27.57
C VAL A 105 -16.81 -4.69 -27.07
N ILE A 106 -16.56 -4.58 -25.76
CA ILE A 106 -15.86 -3.45 -25.15
C ILE A 106 -14.47 -3.96 -24.74
N ASP A 107 -13.44 -3.41 -25.37
CA ASP A 107 -12.06 -3.69 -24.98
C ASP A 107 -11.70 -2.79 -23.78
N LEU A 108 -11.41 -3.41 -22.64
CA LEU A 108 -10.97 -2.72 -21.41
C LEU A 108 -9.45 -2.79 -21.26
N GLY A 109 -8.74 -3.07 -22.35
CA GLY A 109 -7.30 -3.23 -22.44
C GLY A 109 -6.89 -4.69 -22.59
N LYS A 110 -5.58 -4.92 -22.70
CA LYS A 110 -4.97 -6.24 -23.02
C LYS A 110 -5.36 -7.38 -22.06
N ALA A 111 -5.86 -7.07 -20.86
CA ALA A 111 -6.19 -8.03 -19.82
C ALA A 111 -7.69 -8.34 -19.68
N CYS A 112 -8.59 -7.60 -20.34
CA CYS A 112 -10.03 -7.76 -20.17
C CYS A 112 -10.82 -7.34 -21.42
N SER A 113 -11.66 -8.24 -21.93
CA SER A 113 -12.65 -7.91 -22.96
C SER A 113 -14.07 -8.26 -22.49
N LEU A 114 -15.00 -7.34 -22.66
CA LEU A 114 -16.39 -7.46 -22.23
C LEU A 114 -17.28 -7.69 -23.44
N HIS A 115 -18.02 -8.80 -23.45
CA HIS A 115 -18.96 -9.15 -24.51
C HIS A 115 -20.38 -9.07 -23.97
N ILE A 116 -21.21 -8.17 -24.49
CA ILE A 116 -22.60 -8.00 -24.07
C ILE A 116 -23.51 -8.52 -25.16
N GLN A 117 -24.37 -9.48 -24.81
CA GLN A 117 -25.40 -10.05 -25.66
C GLN A 117 -26.79 -9.79 -25.04
N ALA A 118 -27.68 -9.16 -25.82
CA ALA A 118 -29.05 -8.93 -25.38
C ALA A 118 -29.93 -10.17 -25.61
N GLY A 119 -30.66 -10.58 -24.58
CA GLY A 119 -31.68 -11.63 -24.63
C GLY A 119 -33.05 -11.12 -25.08
N LYS A 120 -33.99 -12.05 -25.32
CA LYS A 120 -35.33 -11.76 -25.86
C LYS A 120 -36.18 -10.96 -24.85
N GLN A 121 -36.90 -9.96 -25.35
CA GLN A 121 -37.89 -9.20 -24.59
C GLN A 121 -39.07 -10.10 -24.20
N MET A 122 -39.35 -10.23 -22.91
CA MET A 122 -40.51 -10.98 -22.43
C MET A 122 -41.68 -10.01 -22.26
N GLN A 123 -42.74 -10.19 -23.06
CA GLN A 123 -43.97 -9.45 -22.88
C GLN A 123 -44.73 -10.02 -21.68
N ASN A 124 -44.61 -9.38 -20.52
CA ASN A 124 -45.63 -9.52 -19.49
C ASN A 124 -45.69 -8.28 -18.59
N ASN A 125 -46.91 -7.82 -18.32
CA ASN A 125 -47.19 -6.59 -17.61
C ASN A 125 -46.98 -6.75 -16.10
N ASN A 126 -46.37 -5.74 -15.47
CA ASN A 126 -46.36 -5.43 -14.03
C ASN A 126 -45.07 -5.62 -13.21
N SER A 127 -43.89 -5.85 -13.80
CA SER A 127 -42.64 -5.67 -13.02
C SER A 127 -41.46 -5.12 -13.84
N ALA A 128 -40.88 -4.01 -13.37
CA ALA A 128 -39.69 -3.35 -13.94
C ALA A 128 -38.39 -4.01 -13.42
N VAL A 129 -38.25 -5.31 -13.65
CA VAL A 129 -37.07 -6.09 -13.21
C VAL A 129 -36.18 -6.39 -14.40
N CYS A 130 -34.93 -5.95 -14.33
CA CYS A 130 -33.88 -6.26 -15.30
C CYS A 130 -32.98 -7.36 -14.73
N LYS A 131 -32.68 -8.40 -15.51
CA LYS A 131 -31.76 -9.47 -15.10
C LYS A 131 -30.49 -9.41 -15.95
N ILE A 132 -29.34 -9.44 -15.30
CA ILE A 132 -28.03 -9.47 -15.96
C ILE A 132 -27.32 -10.76 -15.54
N HIS A 133 -27.02 -11.63 -16.49
CA HIS A 133 -26.25 -12.85 -16.28
C HIS A 133 -24.82 -12.61 -16.72
N ALA A 134 -23.91 -12.41 -15.77
CA ALA A 134 -22.50 -12.18 -16.05
C ALA A 134 -21.68 -13.47 -15.86
N ARG A 135 -21.06 -13.96 -16.92
CA ARG A 135 -20.10 -15.07 -16.92
C ARG A 135 -18.69 -14.53 -17.00
N ILE A 136 -17.81 -14.97 -16.10
CA ILE A 136 -16.40 -14.59 -16.10
C ILE A 136 -15.60 -15.77 -16.63
N ASN A 137 -15.07 -15.61 -17.83
CA ASN A 137 -14.20 -16.58 -18.49
C ASN A 137 -12.74 -16.17 -18.27
N ILE A 138 -11.94 -17.05 -17.68
CA ILE A 138 -10.49 -16.85 -17.67
C ILE A 138 -9.95 -17.28 -19.03
N LYS A 139 -9.37 -16.34 -19.78
CA LYS A 139 -8.61 -16.69 -20.97
C LYS A 139 -7.27 -17.28 -20.54
N PRO A 140 -6.87 -18.45 -21.06
CA PRO A 140 -5.53 -18.97 -20.83
C PRO A 140 -4.49 -17.95 -21.29
N LEU A 141 -3.39 -17.87 -20.55
CA LEU A 141 -2.32 -16.89 -20.75
C LEU A 141 -1.75 -17.00 -22.17
N THR A 142 -2.29 -16.22 -23.11
CA THR A 142 -1.81 -16.21 -24.50
C THR A 142 -0.56 -15.33 -24.65
N CYS A 143 -0.23 -14.55 -23.63
CA CYS A 143 1.04 -13.87 -23.49
C CYS A 143 1.28 -13.61 -22.00
N LEU A 144 2.43 -14.03 -21.46
CA LEU A 144 2.99 -13.45 -20.25
C LEU A 144 3.13 -11.95 -20.53
N CYS A 145 2.13 -11.16 -20.13
CA CYS A 145 2.24 -9.71 -20.25
C CYS A 145 3.25 -9.29 -19.18
N MET A 146 4.55 -9.36 -19.50
CA MET A 146 5.66 -8.95 -18.63
C MET A 146 5.69 -7.44 -18.41
N GLU A 147 4.87 -6.67 -19.13
CA GLU A 147 4.84 -5.21 -19.07
C GLU A 147 4.61 -4.66 -17.65
N PRO A 148 3.65 -5.17 -16.84
CA PRO A 148 3.51 -4.74 -15.45
C PRO A 148 4.73 -5.13 -14.62
N ASP A 149 5.26 -6.33 -14.76
CA ASP A 149 6.43 -6.81 -14.02
C ASP A 149 7.67 -5.96 -14.35
N LEU A 150 7.92 -5.68 -15.62
CA LEU A 150 9.00 -4.80 -16.09
C LEU A 150 8.85 -3.38 -15.55
N ARG A 151 7.63 -2.83 -15.49
CA ARG A 151 7.38 -1.51 -14.89
C ARG A 151 7.63 -1.51 -13.39
N TRP A 152 7.22 -2.57 -12.69
CA TRP A 152 7.50 -2.74 -11.27
C TRP A 152 9.00 -2.89 -11.01
N CYS A 153 9.70 -3.73 -11.77
CA CYS A 153 11.15 -3.89 -11.69
C CYS A 153 11.88 -2.57 -11.94
N LYS A 154 11.47 -1.77 -12.94
CA LYS A 154 12.08 -0.45 -13.20
C LYS A 154 11.90 0.52 -12.04
N ARG A 155 10.73 0.53 -11.39
CA ARG A 155 10.48 1.37 -10.20
C ARG A 155 11.31 0.88 -9.02
N LEU A 156 11.25 -0.42 -8.74
CA LEU A 156 12.00 -1.05 -7.66
C LEU A 156 13.52 -0.86 -7.82
N LEU A 157 14.03 -0.88 -9.04
CA LEU A 157 15.46 -0.72 -9.31
C LEU A 157 15.99 0.63 -8.81
N VAL A 158 15.21 1.71 -8.95
CA VAL A 158 15.63 3.05 -8.47
C VAL A 158 15.75 3.04 -6.94
N ASP A 159 14.74 2.52 -6.25
CA ASP A 159 14.73 2.43 -4.79
C ASP A 159 15.82 1.49 -4.27
N LEU A 160 16.07 0.38 -4.98
CA LEU A 160 17.11 -0.58 -4.63
C LEU A 160 18.51 0.02 -4.80
N VAL A 161 18.75 0.76 -5.88
CA VAL A 161 20.02 1.45 -6.11
C VAL A 161 20.27 2.50 -5.03
N GLU A 162 19.26 3.32 -4.69
CA GLU A 162 19.38 4.28 -3.58
C GLU A 162 19.68 3.55 -2.25
N TYR A 163 18.95 2.48 -1.96
CA TYR A 163 19.17 1.68 -0.75
C TYR A 163 20.61 1.16 -0.67
N MET A 164 21.13 0.57 -1.76
CA MET A 164 22.49 0.06 -1.80
C MET A 164 23.53 1.16 -1.60
N GLN A 165 23.37 2.31 -2.27
CA GLN A 165 24.27 3.45 -2.12
C GLN A 165 24.28 3.99 -0.68
N LEU A 166 23.11 4.08 -0.04
CA LEU A 166 23.01 4.51 1.34
C LEU A 166 23.66 3.52 2.32
N GLN A 167 23.53 2.21 2.06
CA GLN A 167 24.23 1.18 2.85
C GLN A 167 25.75 1.29 2.72
N ASP A 168 26.26 1.50 1.50
CA ASP A 168 27.69 1.69 1.27
C ASP A 168 28.21 2.92 2.02
N VAL A 169 27.54 4.07 1.87
CA VAL A 169 27.90 5.30 2.59
C VAL A 169 27.88 5.08 4.10
N MET A 170 26.87 4.38 4.65
CA MET A 170 26.83 4.05 6.07
C MET A 170 28.02 3.18 6.50
N ALA A 171 28.44 2.21 5.69
CA ALA A 171 29.60 1.37 5.98
C ALA A 171 30.91 2.19 6.03
N TRP A 172 31.12 3.08 5.05
CA TRP A 172 32.27 3.99 5.02
C TRP A 172 32.29 4.93 6.24
N LEU A 173 31.15 5.56 6.55
CA LEU A 173 31.02 6.45 7.69
C LEU A 173 31.21 5.72 9.02
N SER A 174 30.80 4.46 9.12
CA SER A 174 31.00 3.65 10.34
C SER A 174 32.46 3.31 10.59
N THR A 175 33.20 2.95 9.54
CA THR A 175 34.64 2.70 9.61
C THR A 175 35.40 3.98 9.99
N LEU A 176 35.13 5.09 9.31
CA LEU A 176 35.76 6.38 9.63
C LEU A 176 35.37 6.88 11.02
N GLY A 177 34.09 6.79 11.39
CA GLY A 177 33.57 7.21 12.69
C GLY A 177 34.21 6.43 13.84
N GLY A 178 34.41 5.12 13.68
CA GLY A 178 35.14 4.30 14.64
C GLY A 178 36.59 4.76 14.84
N ALA A 179 37.31 5.01 13.74
CA ALA A 179 38.69 5.49 13.79
C ALA A 179 38.82 6.87 14.46
N TYR A 180 37.98 7.84 14.06
CA TYR A 180 37.97 9.17 14.66
C TYR A 180 37.54 9.15 16.12
N SER A 181 36.57 8.29 16.48
CA SER A 181 36.16 8.13 17.88
C SER A 181 37.28 7.52 18.72
N ALA A 182 38.03 6.53 18.22
CA ALA A 182 39.18 5.98 18.95
C ALA A 182 40.25 7.05 19.24
N MET A 183 40.52 7.93 18.28
CA MET A 183 41.47 9.03 18.47
C MET A 183 40.89 10.22 19.28
N GLY A 184 39.55 10.30 19.38
CA GLY A 184 38.84 11.36 20.09
C GLY A 184 39.03 11.35 21.61
N ASP A 185 39.47 10.23 22.19
CA ASP A 185 39.85 10.15 23.60
C ASP A 185 41.13 10.95 23.92
N HIS A 186 41.96 11.22 22.90
CA HIS A 186 43.25 11.90 23.05
C HIS A 186 43.23 13.34 22.52
N LEU A 187 42.56 13.58 21.39
CA LEU A 187 42.50 14.90 20.76
C LEU A 187 41.05 15.37 20.56
N TYR A 188 40.79 16.59 21.01
CA TYR A 188 39.49 17.24 20.88
C TYR A 188 39.02 17.33 19.42
N SER A 189 39.91 17.69 18.49
CA SER A 189 39.58 17.83 17.05
C SER A 189 39.02 16.54 16.44
N TYR A 190 39.53 15.38 16.86
CA TYR A 190 39.02 14.09 16.38
C TYR A 190 37.66 13.73 16.97
N SER A 191 37.41 14.09 18.23
CA SER A 191 36.08 13.94 18.84
C SER A 191 35.02 14.84 18.19
N GLU A 192 35.41 16.01 17.67
CA GLU A 192 34.52 16.87 16.90
C GLU A 192 34.18 16.25 15.55
N LYS A 193 35.19 15.79 14.80
CA LYS A 193 34.97 15.08 13.53
C LYS A 193 34.14 13.81 13.70
N ALA A 194 34.37 13.03 14.76
CA ALA A 194 33.54 11.86 15.07
C ALA A 194 32.06 12.24 15.24
N GLY A 195 31.79 13.37 15.92
CA GLY A 195 30.43 13.89 16.08
C GLY A 195 29.80 14.33 14.75
N GLN A 196 30.55 14.98 13.87
CA GLN A 196 30.09 15.34 12.53
C GLN A 196 29.76 14.09 11.70
N ILE A 197 30.61 13.06 11.77
CA ILE A 197 30.37 11.78 11.09
C ILE A 197 29.08 11.13 11.63
N SER A 198 28.88 11.12 12.95
CA SER A 198 27.65 10.59 13.55
C SER A 198 26.38 11.31 13.08
N GLN A 199 26.45 12.62 12.81
CA GLN A 199 25.33 13.36 12.22
C GLN A 199 25.05 12.91 10.79
N HIS A 200 26.09 12.72 9.97
CA HIS A 200 25.92 12.20 8.61
C HIS A 200 25.35 10.76 8.63
N GLN A 201 25.83 9.91 9.54
CA GLN A 201 25.27 8.56 9.74
C GLN A 201 23.79 8.65 10.11
N PHE A 202 23.39 9.58 10.98
CA PHE A 202 21.98 9.76 11.36
C PHE A 202 21.11 10.16 10.17
N ILE A 203 21.60 11.04 9.29
CA ILE A 203 20.89 11.44 8.05
C ILE A 203 20.68 10.21 7.16
N VAL A 204 21.74 9.42 6.94
CA VAL A 204 21.69 8.21 6.12
C VAL A 204 20.74 7.17 6.72
N ALA A 205 20.81 6.92 8.04
CA ALA A 205 19.93 5.98 8.74
C ALA A 205 18.45 6.38 8.63
N THR A 206 18.16 7.68 8.69
CA THR A 206 16.80 8.20 8.52
C THR A 206 16.31 7.99 7.10
N ARG A 207 17.14 8.22 6.08
CA ARG A 207 16.80 7.94 4.67
C ARG A 207 16.58 6.45 4.39
N LEU A 208 17.34 5.58 5.06
CA LEU A 208 17.15 4.13 5.04
C LEU A 208 15.87 3.67 5.76
N GLY A 209 15.18 4.56 6.48
CA GLY A 209 14.00 4.20 7.28
C GLY A 209 14.31 3.23 8.42
N ASN A 210 15.56 3.18 8.91
CA ASN A 210 15.99 2.26 9.95
C ASN A 210 16.08 2.98 11.32
N PRO A 211 15.05 2.85 12.18
CA PRO A 211 15.00 3.58 13.44
C PRO A 211 16.06 3.09 14.44
N VAL A 212 16.39 1.80 14.44
CA VAL A 212 17.41 1.22 15.34
C VAL A 212 18.79 1.79 15.01
N LEU A 213 19.13 1.83 13.72
CA LEU A 213 20.36 2.43 13.23
C LEU A 213 20.42 3.93 13.56
N ALA A 214 19.32 4.65 13.41
CA ALA A 214 19.24 6.06 13.75
C ALA A 214 19.47 6.32 15.26
N ALA A 215 18.95 5.44 16.13
CA ALA A 215 19.23 5.49 17.57
C ALA A 215 20.70 5.18 17.87
N GLN A 216 21.31 4.23 17.15
CA GLN A 216 22.73 3.91 17.26
C GLN A 216 23.62 5.11 16.87
N CYS A 217 23.29 5.84 15.80
CA CYS A 217 23.99 7.06 15.43
C CYS A 217 23.93 8.14 16.52
N LYS A 218 22.80 8.25 17.24
CA LYS A 218 22.69 9.15 18.39
C LYS A 218 23.58 8.72 19.56
N VAL A 219 23.78 7.42 19.77
CA VAL A 219 24.74 6.90 20.75
C VAL A 219 26.17 7.28 20.35
N PHE A 220 26.53 7.17 19.07
CA PHE A 220 27.85 7.61 18.57
C PHE A 220 28.07 9.12 18.74
N ALA A 221 27.05 9.94 18.46
CA ALA A 221 27.10 11.37 18.73
C ALA A 221 27.25 11.67 20.24
N ALA A 222 26.59 10.90 21.11
CA ALA A 222 26.76 11.04 22.55
C ALA A 222 28.17 10.66 23.02
N LEU A 223 28.79 9.65 22.40
CA LEU A 223 30.18 9.27 22.66
C LEU A 223 31.15 10.40 22.29
N SER A 224 30.93 11.05 21.15
CA SER A 224 31.75 12.20 20.73
C SER A 224 31.58 13.39 21.69
N LEU A 225 30.36 13.67 22.16
CA LEU A 225 30.11 14.69 23.17
C LEU A 225 30.77 14.34 24.52
N MET A 226 30.79 13.07 24.90
CA MET A 226 31.48 12.60 26.11
C MET A 226 32.99 12.89 26.01
N GLN A 227 33.60 12.58 24.87
CA GLN A 227 35.02 12.83 24.60
C GLN A 227 35.39 14.31 24.68
N GLN A 228 34.47 15.18 24.25
CA GLN A 228 34.59 16.64 24.39
C GLN A 228 34.36 17.16 25.83
N GLY A 229 34.12 16.29 26.81
CA GLY A 229 33.81 16.66 28.19
C GLY A 229 32.38 17.14 28.42
N LYS A 230 31.50 17.12 27.41
CA LYS A 230 30.08 17.54 27.49
C LYS A 230 29.20 16.44 28.13
N LEU A 231 29.60 15.98 29.32
CA LEU A 231 29.06 14.78 29.97
C LEU A 231 27.55 14.86 30.28
N LYS A 232 27.02 16.06 30.57
CA LYS A 232 25.58 16.25 30.86
C LYS A 232 24.72 15.94 29.64
N LEU A 233 25.09 16.49 28.47
CA LEU A 233 24.36 16.28 27.21
C LEU A 233 24.48 14.82 26.77
N ALA A 234 25.69 14.25 26.80
CA ALA A 234 25.90 12.84 26.49
C ALA A 234 25.04 11.93 27.38
N SER A 235 24.98 12.21 28.68
CA SER A 235 24.14 11.44 29.62
C SER A 235 22.66 11.46 29.24
N ARG A 236 22.15 12.62 28.79
CA ARG A 236 20.74 12.78 28.42
C ARG A 236 20.41 11.91 27.21
N ILE A 237 21.22 12.03 26.16
CA ILE A 237 21.02 11.26 24.91
C ILE A 237 21.07 9.75 25.18
N ILE A 238 22.07 9.27 25.94
CA ILE A 238 22.20 7.83 26.24
C ILE A 238 20.98 7.29 27.00
N ARG A 239 20.43 8.05 27.95
CA ARG A 239 19.21 7.63 28.67
C ARG A 239 18.00 7.55 27.76
N GLU A 240 17.82 8.55 26.89
CA GLU A 240 16.75 8.58 25.89
C GLU A 240 16.86 7.36 24.96
N GLN A 241 18.05 7.07 24.41
CA GLN A 241 18.23 5.96 23.49
C GLN A 241 18.12 4.59 24.18
N TYR A 242 18.58 4.47 25.43
CA TYR A 242 18.42 3.25 26.22
C TYR A 242 16.95 2.94 26.50
N PHE A 243 16.16 3.96 26.88
CA PHE A 243 14.73 3.78 27.11
C PHE A 243 14.01 3.33 25.84
N LEU A 244 14.33 3.95 24.70
CA LEU A 244 13.78 3.53 23.40
C LEU A 244 14.15 2.08 23.08
N ALA A 245 15.41 1.69 23.26
CA ALA A 245 15.89 0.34 22.94
C ALA A 245 15.28 -0.77 23.81
N VAL A 246 14.82 -0.45 25.03
CA VAL A 246 14.18 -1.39 25.95
C VAL A 246 12.64 -1.40 25.79
N SER A 247 12.07 -0.38 25.15
CA SER A 247 10.62 -0.27 24.96
C SER A 247 10.08 -1.33 23.98
N ASN A 248 8.94 -1.93 24.32
CA ASN A 248 8.34 -3.03 23.54
C ASN A 248 8.00 -2.66 22.09
N GLY A 249 7.81 -1.38 21.78
CA GLY A 249 7.45 -0.92 20.43
C GLY A 249 8.62 -0.80 19.45
N PHE A 250 9.86 -0.85 19.93
CA PHE A 250 11.05 -0.58 19.10
C PHE A 250 11.80 -1.86 18.66
N GLY A 251 11.39 -3.03 19.18
CA GLY A 251 12.17 -4.25 19.10
C GLY A 251 13.37 -4.17 20.05
N LYS A 252 13.51 -5.14 20.95
CA LYS A 252 14.60 -5.17 21.92
C LYS A 252 15.93 -5.44 21.20
N ASP A 253 16.65 -4.38 20.82
CA ASP A 253 17.96 -4.50 20.17
C ASP A 253 19.08 -4.61 21.20
N GLU A 254 19.59 -5.83 21.40
CA GLU A 254 20.61 -6.11 22.42
C GLU A 254 21.92 -5.36 22.17
N LYS A 255 22.27 -5.10 20.90
CA LYS A 255 23.49 -4.39 20.52
C LYS A 255 23.42 -2.91 20.93
N LEU A 256 22.30 -2.24 20.66
CA LEU A 256 22.04 -0.87 21.04
C LEU A 256 21.97 -0.71 22.57
N ILE A 257 21.31 -1.64 23.25
CA ILE A 257 21.27 -1.69 24.72
C ILE A 257 22.70 -1.80 25.27
N SER A 258 23.51 -2.71 24.73
CA SER A 258 24.90 -2.91 25.14
C SER A 258 25.76 -1.67 24.88
N SER A 259 25.59 -1.04 23.72
CA SER A 259 26.29 0.20 23.35
C SER A 259 25.94 1.36 24.28
N CYS A 260 24.66 1.52 24.62
CA CYS A 260 24.20 2.50 25.61
C CYS A 260 24.83 2.25 26.98
N LYS A 261 24.83 0.99 27.47
CA LYS A 261 25.44 0.63 28.77
C LYS A 261 26.94 0.91 28.79
N ALA A 262 27.66 0.49 27.75
CA ALA A 262 29.10 0.73 27.64
C ALA A 262 29.43 2.23 27.71
N THR A 263 28.70 3.05 26.95
CA THR A 263 28.88 4.51 26.95
C THR A 263 28.52 5.12 28.30
N TRP A 264 27.45 4.63 28.95
CA TRP A 264 27.03 5.08 30.27
C TRP A 264 28.10 4.85 31.34
N TYR A 265 28.73 3.66 31.36
CA TYR A 265 29.81 3.37 32.29
C TYR A 265 31.02 4.28 32.08
N ARG A 266 31.40 4.56 30.82
CA ARG A 266 32.46 5.53 30.51
C ARG A 266 32.13 6.94 31.02
N ILE A 267 30.89 7.41 30.82
CA ILE A 267 30.43 8.70 31.36
C ILE A 267 30.52 8.74 32.89
N GLN A 268 30.09 7.67 33.58
CA GLN A 268 30.17 7.60 35.05
C GLN A 268 31.61 7.65 35.55
N TYR A 269 32.51 6.91 34.91
CA TYR A 269 33.94 6.95 35.22
C TYR A 269 34.52 8.37 35.08
N LEU A 270 34.26 9.04 33.95
CA LEU A 270 34.74 10.41 33.72
C LEU A 270 34.16 11.42 34.72
N LYS A 271 32.89 11.29 35.11
CA LYS A 271 32.29 12.13 36.17
C LYS A 271 32.97 11.93 37.52
N LYS A 272 33.35 10.69 37.87
CA LYS A 272 34.08 10.40 39.11
C LYS A 272 35.47 11.04 39.08
N GLN A 273 36.19 10.90 37.98
CA GLN A 273 37.50 11.53 37.79
C GLN A 273 37.44 13.06 37.91
N GLN A 274 36.45 13.70 37.28
CA GLN A 274 36.26 15.15 37.40
C GLN A 274 35.98 15.61 38.83
N LYS A 275 35.25 14.82 39.63
CA LYS A 275 35.01 15.14 41.05
C LYS A 275 36.30 15.05 41.88
N ILE A 276 37.09 14.00 41.68
CA ILE A 276 38.37 13.80 42.36
C ILE A 276 39.33 14.97 42.02
N ASN A 277 39.46 15.31 40.74
CA ASN A 277 40.32 16.41 40.31
C ASN A 277 39.89 17.76 40.88
N LYS A 278 38.58 18.02 40.99
CA LYS A 278 38.06 19.24 41.62
C LYS A 278 38.31 19.30 43.11
N GLN A 279 38.29 18.17 43.82
CA GLN A 279 38.63 18.10 45.23
C GLN A 279 40.14 18.31 45.46
N ALA A 280 40.98 17.79 44.57
CA ALA A 280 42.44 18.00 44.64
C ALA A 280 42.87 19.45 44.34
N HIS A 281 42.16 20.17 43.47
CA HIS A 281 42.46 21.58 43.13
C HIS A 281 41.68 22.60 43.98
N GLY A 282 40.79 22.14 44.86
CA GLY A 282 40.04 22.98 45.81
C GLY A 282 40.68 23.06 47.21
N ILE A 283 41.93 22.59 47.34
CA ILE A 283 42.75 22.67 48.56
C ILE A 283 43.96 23.56 48.24
N THR A 284 43.70 24.86 48.10
CA THR A 284 44.64 26.00 48.17
C THR A 284 43.81 27.23 48.42
#